data_AF-A0A7J8LUB0-F1
#
_entry.id   AF-A0A7J8LUB0-F1
#
_cell.length_a   1.000
_cell.length_b   1.000
_cell.length_c   1.000
_cell.angle_alpha   90.00
_cell.angle_beta   90.00
_cell.angle_gamma   90.00
#
_symmetry.space_group_name_H-M   'P 1'
#
loop_
_entity.id
_entity.type
_entity.pdbx_description
1 polymer ?
#
loop_
_entity_poly.entity_id
_entity_poly.type
_entity_poly.pdbx_seq_one_letter_code
_entity_poly.pdbx_strand_id
1 'polypeptide(L)'
;MWSRAFLGFTCKSNIVDKNLCEAFNSSIVEARFKSIIRIFEDIRTKLMSRIVQKKKLCNEQKQKYGPLVKVRFDANKKDYVEWQFI
;
A
#
# COMPACT_ATOMS: atom_id res chain seq x y z
N MET A 1 6.13 21.73 11.99
CA MET A 1 7.16 21.31 12.96
C MET A 1 6.85 19.89 13.38
N TRP A 2 7.76 18.94 13.13
CA TRP A 2 7.61 17.53 13.51
C TRP A 2 8.11 17.36 14.96
N SER A 3 7.22 17.14 15.92
CA SER A 3 7.58 16.96 17.34
C SER A 3 7.55 15.48 17.74
N ARG A 4 8.72 14.94 18.15
CA ARG A 4 8.90 13.56 18.67
C ARG A 4 8.08 13.23 19.92
N ALA A 5 7.57 14.24 20.64
CA ALA A 5 6.84 14.06 21.90
C ALA A 5 5.49 13.30 21.77
N PHE A 6 4.95 13.19 20.56
CA PHE A 6 3.69 12.48 20.30
C PHE A 6 3.90 11.08 19.67
N LEU A 7 5.14 10.61 19.51
CA LEU A 7 5.40 9.21 19.14
C LEU A 7 5.22 8.32 20.38
N GLY A 8 4.12 7.58 20.45
CA GLY A 8 3.99 6.50 21.43
C GLY A 8 5.09 5.44 21.26
N PHE A 9 5.46 4.76 22.34
CA PHE A 9 6.52 3.74 22.37
C PHE A 9 6.29 2.55 21.44
N THR A 10 5.06 2.34 20.98
CA THR A 10 4.73 1.32 19.99
C THR A 10 4.88 1.90 18.60
N CYS A 11 5.82 1.37 17.82
CA CYS A 11 5.98 1.71 16.42
C CYS A 11 4.70 1.31 15.65
N LYS A 12 3.82 2.29 15.33
CA LYS A 12 2.64 2.05 14.48
C LYS A 12 3.03 1.57 13.06
N SER A 13 4.32 1.65 12.72
CA SER A 13 4.93 1.20 11.47
C SER A 13 5.10 -0.31 11.35
N ASN A 14 5.03 -1.10 12.42
CA ASN A 14 5.25 -2.55 12.32
C ASN A 14 4.25 -3.23 11.36
N ILE A 15 3.03 -2.69 11.27
CA ILE A 15 2.02 -3.13 10.28
C ILE A 15 2.45 -2.79 8.85
N VAL A 16 3.04 -1.62 8.64
CA VAL A 16 3.50 -1.15 7.32
C VAL A 16 4.72 -1.95 6.88
N ASP A 17 5.70 -2.12 7.76
CA ASP A 17 6.95 -2.84 7.48
C ASP A 17 6.70 -4.33 7.26
N LYS A 18 5.86 -4.96 8.10
CA LYS A 18 5.45 -6.35 7.92
C LYS A 18 4.73 -6.58 6.59
N ASN A 19 3.80 -5.69 6.23
CA ASN A 19 3.08 -5.78 4.96
C ASN A 19 4.01 -5.61 3.75
N LEU A 20 5.03 -4.75 3.86
CA LEU A 20 6.03 -4.58 2.81
C LEU A 20 6.89 -5.84 2.63
N CYS A 21 7.35 -6.45 3.73
CA CYS A 21 8.11 -7.70 3.69
C CYS A 21 7.27 -8.85 3.13
N GLU A 22 6.01 -9.00 3.58
CA GLU A 22 5.10 -10.02 3.07
C GLU A 22 4.81 -9.85 1.59
N ALA A 23 4.56 -8.61 1.13
CA ALA A 23 4.33 -8.31 -0.28
C ALA A 23 5.58 -8.56 -1.14
N PHE A 24 6.77 -8.22 -0.64
CA PHE A 24 8.02 -8.48 -1.32
C PHE A 24 8.27 -9.99 -1.45
N ASN A 25 8.18 -10.73 -0.34
CA ASN A 25 8.38 -12.17 -0.30
C ASN A 25 7.42 -12.90 -1.23
N SER A 26 6.13 -12.56 -1.18
CA SER A 26 5.11 -13.11 -2.09
C SER A 26 5.45 -12.85 -3.56
N SER A 27 6.08 -11.72 -3.85
CA SER A 27 6.37 -11.34 -5.23
C SER A 27 7.58 -12.04 -5.84
N ILE A 28 8.45 -12.63 -5.03
CA ILE A 28 9.69 -13.30 -5.47
C ILE A 28 9.65 -14.82 -5.34
N VAL A 29 8.55 -15.40 -4.84
CA VAL A 29 8.42 -16.86 -4.61
C VAL A 29 8.82 -17.66 -5.85
N GLU A 30 8.28 -17.32 -7.02
CA GLU A 30 8.58 -18.02 -8.28
C GLU A 30 9.98 -17.70 -8.83
N ALA A 31 10.48 -16.50 -8.58
CA ALA A 31 11.79 -16.08 -9.07
C ALA A 31 12.92 -16.82 -8.34
N ARG A 32 12.75 -17.10 -7.04
CA ARG A 32 13.78 -17.71 -6.17
C ARG A 32 14.32 -19.06 -6.63
N PHE A 33 13.60 -19.78 -7.47
CA PHE A 33 14.03 -21.08 -8.03
C PHE A 33 14.92 -20.93 -9.28
N LYS A 34 15.20 -19.71 -9.73
CA LYS A 34 15.95 -19.43 -10.95
C LYS A 34 17.39 -19.03 -10.65
N SER A 35 18.23 -18.99 -11.67
CA SER A 35 19.59 -18.45 -11.55
C SER A 35 19.56 -16.98 -11.09
N ILE A 36 20.63 -16.53 -10.42
CA ILE A 36 20.70 -15.20 -9.81
C ILE A 36 20.43 -14.07 -10.82
N ILE A 37 20.95 -14.20 -12.04
CA ILE A 37 20.73 -13.24 -13.13
C ILE A 37 19.24 -13.18 -13.47
N ARG A 38 18.58 -14.33 -13.57
CA ARG A 38 17.17 -14.43 -13.90
C ARG A 38 16.26 -13.88 -12.79
N ILE A 39 16.63 -14.04 -11.52
CA ILE A 39 15.93 -13.42 -10.38
C ILE A 39 15.90 -11.90 -10.53
N PHE A 40 17.05 -11.29 -10.83
CA PHE A 40 17.14 -9.84 -10.98
C PHE A 40 16.35 -9.34 -12.19
N GLU A 41 16.40 -10.05 -13.32
CA GLU A 41 15.58 -9.74 -14.50
C GLU A 41 14.08 -9.77 -14.19
N ASP A 42 13.62 -10.81 -13.49
CA ASP A 42 12.22 -10.97 -13.12
C ASP A 42 11.76 -9.87 -12.16
N ILE A 43 12.56 -9.56 -11.13
CA ILE A 43 12.26 -8.48 -10.17
C ILE A 43 12.17 -7.14 -10.92
N ARG A 44 13.16 -6.83 -11.76
CA ARG A 44 13.19 -5.58 -12.55
C ARG A 44 11.96 -5.48 -13.45
N THR A 45 11.65 -6.52 -14.20
CA THR A 45 10.50 -6.55 -15.12
C THR A 45 9.19 -6.37 -14.37
N LYS A 46 9.01 -7.10 -13.26
CA LYS A 46 7.81 -7.02 -12.41
C LYS A 46 7.65 -5.64 -11.76
N LEU A 47 8.74 -4.98 -11.38
CA LEU A 47 8.71 -3.61 -10.86
C LEU A 47 8.31 -2.60 -11.95
N MET A 48 8.92 -2.68 -13.13
CA MET A 48 8.61 -1.80 -14.25
C MET A 48 7.14 -1.91 -14.66
N SER A 49 6.62 -3.14 -14.83
CA SER A 49 5.21 -3.36 -15.14
C SER A 49 4.28 -2.80 -14.06
N ARG A 50 4.61 -3.00 -12.77
CA ARG A 50 3.81 -2.45 -11.66
C ARG A 50 3.79 -0.93 -11.65
N ILE A 51 4.92 -0.27 -11.91
CA ILE A 51 4.98 1.20 -12.00
C ILE A 51 4.09 1.72 -13.12
N VAL A 52 4.14 1.11 -14.30
CA VAL A 52 3.30 1.49 -15.44
C VAL A 52 1.82 1.32 -15.12
N GLN A 53 1.43 0.17 -14.54
CA GLN A 53 0.04 -0.09 -14.13
C GLN A 53 -0.45 0.93 -13.10
N LYS A 54 0.38 1.24 -12.08
CA LYS A 54 0.04 2.23 -11.05
C LYS A 54 -0.10 3.64 -11.63
N LYS A 55 0.80 4.05 -12.53
CA LYS A 55 0.69 5.33 -13.23
C LYS A 55 -0.58 5.42 -14.06
N LYS A 56 -0.91 4.36 -14.82
CA LYS A 56 -2.15 4.30 -15.61
C LYS A 56 -3.38 4.44 -14.71
N LEU A 57 -3.43 3.70 -13.60
CA LEU A 57 -4.51 3.79 -12.62
C LEU A 57 -4.65 5.20 -12.05
N CYS A 58 -3.54 5.85 -11.67
CA CYS A 58 -3.56 7.22 -11.15
C CYS A 58 -4.04 8.23 -12.21
N ASN A 59 -3.65 8.05 -13.48
CA ASN A 59 -4.07 8.94 -14.56
C ASN A 59 -5.56 8.78 -14.90
N GLU A 60 -6.09 7.55 -14.82
CA GLU A 60 -7.50 7.24 -15.04
C GLU A 60 -8.38 7.62 -13.82
N GLN A 61 -7.74 7.93 -12.69
CA GLN A 61 -8.44 8.20 -11.45
C GLN A 61 -9.19 9.54 -11.50
N LYS A 62 -10.50 9.47 -11.63
CA LYS A 62 -11.39 10.65 -11.63
C LYS A 62 -11.62 11.25 -10.24
N GLN A 63 -11.37 10.49 -9.18
CA GLN A 63 -11.69 10.88 -7.81
C GLN A 63 -10.46 11.44 -7.09
N LYS A 64 -10.70 12.44 -6.24
CA LYS A 64 -9.66 13.12 -5.44
C LYS A 64 -8.87 12.16 -4.52
N TYR A 65 -9.48 11.04 -4.13
CA TYR A 65 -8.88 10.05 -3.23
C TYR A 65 -8.80 8.67 -3.88
N GLY A 66 -7.76 7.92 -3.51
CA GLY A 66 -7.60 6.52 -3.90
C GLY A 66 -8.78 5.66 -3.43
N PRO A 67 -9.08 4.55 -4.10
CA PRO A 67 -10.28 3.75 -3.83
C PRO A 67 -10.35 3.27 -2.37
N LEU A 68 -9.23 2.84 -1.78
CA LEU A 68 -9.18 2.40 -0.39
C LEU A 68 -9.46 3.54 0.61
N VAL A 69 -8.88 4.72 0.37
CA VAL A 69 -9.10 5.90 1.20
C VAL A 69 -10.54 6.35 1.10
N LYS A 70 -11.10 6.33 -0.12
CA LYS A 70 -12.50 6.67 -0.35
C LYS A 70 -13.44 5.74 0.40
N VAL A 71 -13.25 4.42 0.30
CA VAL A 71 -14.07 3.43 1.03
C VAL A 71 -14.01 3.67 2.54
N ARG A 72 -12.80 3.92 3.09
CA ARG A 72 -12.65 4.22 4.52
C ARG A 72 -13.36 5.52 4.92
N PHE A 73 -13.26 6.54 4.08
CA PHE A 73 -13.90 7.83 4.31
C PHE A 73 -15.43 7.72 4.27
N ASP A 74 -15.97 6.99 3.29
CA ASP A 74 -17.41 6.76 3.12
C ASP A 74 -17.99 5.97 4.30
N ALA A 75 -17.28 4.95 4.80
CA ALA A 75 -17.65 4.21 6.00
C ALA A 75 -17.69 5.13 7.23
N ASN A 76 -16.62 5.89 7.48
CA ASN A 76 -16.56 6.82 8.61
C ASN A 76 -17.65 7.90 8.54
N LYS A 77 -18.02 8.35 7.33
CA LYS A 77 -19.09 9.33 7.14
C LYS A 77 -20.45 8.74 7.52
N LYS A 78 -20.70 7.48 7.17
CA LYS A 78 -21.93 6.76 7.54
C LYS A 78 -22.02 6.62 9.06
N ASP A 79 -20.93 6.19 9.71
CA ASP A 79 -20.88 6.04 11.16
C ASP A 79 -21.18 7.37 11.85
N TYR A 80 -20.57 8.49 11.40
CA TYR A 80 -20.85 9.82 11.95
C TYR A 80 -22.32 10.23 11.83
N VAL A 81 -22.96 9.92 10.70
CA VAL A 81 -24.38 10.22 10.49
C VAL A 81 -25.25 9.40 11.44
N GLU A 82 -24.96 8.11 11.64
CA GLU A 82 -25.67 7.25 12.61
C GLU A 82 -25.53 7.78 14.05
N TRP A 83 -24.34 8.26 14.45
CA TRP A 83 -24.13 8.89 15.76
C TRP A 83 -24.92 10.18 16.00
N GLN A 84 -25.33 10.90 14.95
CA GLN A 84 -26.13 12.13 15.08
C GLN A 84 -27.63 11.86 15.26
N PHE A 85 -28.08 10.63 15.00
CA PHE A 85 -29.48 10.20 15.16
C PHE A 85 -29.75 9.41 16.44
N ILE A 86 -28.76 9.33 17.33
CA ILE A 86 -28.84 8.80 18.70
C ILE A 86 -28.81 9.98 19.66
#